data_AF-A0A7L5NWK6-F1
#
_entry.id   AF-A0A7L5NWK6-F1
#
_cell.length_a   1.000
_cell.length_b   1.000
_cell.length_c   1.000
_cell.angle_alpha   90.00
_cell.angle_beta   90.00
_cell.angle_gamma   90.00
#
_symmetry.space_group_name_H-M   'P 1'
#
loop_
_entity.id
_entity.type
_entity.pdbx_description
1 polymer ?
#
loop_
_entity_poly.entity_id
_entity_poly.type
_entity_poly.pdbx_seq_one_letter_code
_entity_poly.pdbx_strand_id
1 'polypeptide(L)'
;MPRPSASKEGSTNKKGSQIAKAKDSKKPKAEKKGSATAKHKDSLKGSKTAAGSATKKVPTIEYKIDCSIPAADSIFDADLLKGFEQFLNERIKVKGRTGKLRDAVKVGIDGTSVSIKAFIAFSKKYLKFLTKKYLKKKTLRDWLRVVSTNKTTYELRYFNIHDQDEGEEE
;
A
#
# COMPACT_ATOMS: atom_id res chain seq x y z
N MET A 1 -17.48 -37.38 35.52
CA MET A 1 -17.45 -36.86 36.90
C MET A 1 -17.33 -38.06 37.85
N PRO A 2 -16.73 -37.97 39.05
CA PRO A 2 -16.35 -36.78 39.82
C PRO A 2 -14.81 -36.50 39.88
N ARG A 3 -14.38 -35.63 40.81
CA ARG A 3 -12.99 -35.35 41.25
C ARG A 3 -12.83 -35.77 42.72
N PRO A 4 -11.62 -36.16 43.15
CA PRO A 4 -10.90 -35.47 44.25
C PRO A 4 -9.41 -35.25 43.86
N SER A 5 -8.52 -34.57 44.62
CA SER A 5 -8.61 -33.57 45.70
C SER A 5 -7.29 -32.74 45.66
N ALA A 6 -7.17 -31.65 46.43
CA ALA A 6 -5.95 -30.83 46.53
C ALA A 6 -5.55 -30.60 47.99
N SER A 7 -4.25 -30.45 48.31
CA SER A 7 -3.72 -29.70 49.48
C SER A 7 -2.18 -29.66 49.56
N LYS A 8 -1.63 -28.42 49.54
CA LYS A 8 -0.42 -27.86 50.21
C LYS A 8 -0.02 -26.58 49.44
N GLU A 9 -0.04 -25.37 50.00
CA GLU A 9 0.84 -24.80 51.06
C GLU A 9 2.33 -24.72 50.64
N GLY A 10 3.05 -23.61 50.80
CA GLY A 10 2.73 -22.26 51.33
C GLY A 10 4.00 -21.39 51.52
N SER A 11 3.86 -20.09 51.87
CA SER A 11 4.95 -19.07 52.03
C SER A 11 5.60 -18.59 50.70
N THR A 12 5.83 -17.30 50.36
CA THR A 12 6.34 -16.06 51.00
C THR A 12 7.89 -16.03 51.19
N ASN A 13 8.66 -14.91 51.06
CA ASN A 13 8.33 -13.46 50.99
C ASN A 13 9.50 -12.55 50.46
N LYS A 14 9.20 -11.25 50.20
CA LYS A 14 10.03 -10.01 50.36
C LYS A 14 11.28 -9.69 49.50
N LYS A 15 11.30 -8.43 49.00
CA LYS A 15 12.35 -7.35 48.97
C LYS A 15 13.81 -7.68 48.57
N GLY A 16 14.64 -6.80 48.00
CA GLY A 16 14.60 -5.37 47.61
C GLY A 16 15.76 -5.10 46.62
N SER A 17 16.27 -3.89 46.29
CA SER A 17 16.13 -2.56 46.88
C SER A 17 16.22 -1.45 45.80
N GLN A 18 15.71 -0.29 46.20
CA GLN A 18 15.82 1.06 45.68
C GLN A 18 17.27 1.62 45.68
N ILE A 19 17.48 2.71 44.91
CA ILE A 19 18.21 3.98 45.23
C ILE A 19 18.47 4.76 43.93
N ALA A 20 18.40 6.11 43.79
CA ALA A 20 17.74 7.18 44.57
C ALA A 20 17.51 8.43 43.66
N LYS A 21 18.02 9.63 44.02
CA LYS A 21 18.00 10.89 43.24
C LYS A 21 19.17 11.80 43.64
N ALA A 22 19.57 12.76 42.78
CA ALA A 22 20.26 14.00 43.16
C ALA A 22 19.94 15.16 42.19
N LYS A 23 20.12 16.40 42.64
CA LYS A 23 20.16 17.65 41.86
C LYS A 23 21.45 18.41 42.23
N ASP A 24 21.95 19.30 41.38
CA ASP A 24 21.76 20.77 41.56
C ASP A 24 22.34 21.56 40.37
N SER A 25 22.72 22.82 40.58
CA SER A 25 22.92 23.88 39.60
C SER A 25 24.10 24.78 39.96
N LYS A 26 24.78 25.37 38.97
CA LYS A 26 25.23 26.78 39.03
C LYS A 26 25.73 27.31 37.68
N LYS A 27 25.95 28.63 37.63
CA LYS A 27 26.38 29.42 36.47
C LYS A 27 27.23 30.62 36.94
N PRO A 28 28.23 31.04 36.15
CA PRO A 28 28.71 32.43 36.14
C PRO A 28 28.26 33.26 34.91
N LYS A 29 28.29 34.58 35.05
CA LYS A 29 28.48 35.60 33.99
C LYS A 29 29.99 35.99 34.01
N ALA A 30 30.58 36.90 33.21
CA ALA A 30 30.07 38.14 32.63
C ALA A 30 30.99 38.80 31.57
N GLU A 31 30.40 39.65 30.70
CA GLU A 31 30.93 40.95 30.19
C GLU A 31 32.23 40.99 29.33
N LYS A 32 32.60 42.01 28.51
CA LYS A 32 32.17 43.39 28.09
C LYS A 32 32.88 43.67 26.71
N LYS A 33 32.69 44.69 25.83
CA LYS A 33 31.80 45.86 25.63
C LYS A 33 31.94 46.40 24.16
N GLY A 34 30.84 46.60 23.42
CA GLY A 34 30.79 47.49 22.21
C GLY A 34 31.02 46.83 20.83
N SER A 35 30.67 47.45 19.69
CA SER A 35 30.06 48.79 19.43
C SER A 35 28.81 48.70 18.50
N ALA A 36 28.26 49.83 18.03
CA ALA A 36 26.90 49.90 17.46
C ALA A 36 26.77 50.67 16.13
N THR A 37 25.73 50.34 15.35
CA THR A 37 25.05 51.17 14.32
C THR A 37 23.63 50.60 14.10
N ALA A 38 22.68 51.40 13.58
CA ALA A 38 21.24 51.16 13.70
C ALA A 38 20.43 51.20 12.38
N LYS A 39 19.10 50.97 12.50
CA LYS A 39 18.04 50.82 11.47
C LYS A 39 17.95 49.37 10.92
N HIS A 40 16.77 48.75 10.74
CA HIS A 40 15.37 49.17 10.96
C HIS A 40 14.51 48.01 11.55
N LYS A 41 13.30 48.29 12.04
CA LYS A 41 12.24 47.30 12.39
C LYS A 41 11.69 46.60 11.13
N ASP A 42 10.90 45.50 11.16
CA ASP A 42 9.94 44.92 12.13
C ASP A 42 10.10 43.36 12.18
N SER A 43 10.00 42.65 13.32
CA SER A 43 8.80 42.08 14.00
C SER A 43 7.79 41.35 13.09
N LEU A 44 7.17 40.20 13.41
CA LEU A 44 7.07 39.31 14.61
C LEU A 44 7.53 37.87 14.22
N LYS A 45 8.36 37.15 14.99
CA LYS A 45 8.06 36.35 16.22
C LYS A 45 7.15 35.12 16.02
N GLY A 46 7.77 33.93 16.02
CA GLY A 46 7.18 32.67 16.50
C GLY A 46 6.74 31.67 15.42
N SER A 47 6.73 30.36 15.67
CA SER A 47 7.26 29.63 16.84
C SER A 47 7.59 28.17 16.47
N LYS A 48 8.40 27.48 17.29
CA LYS A 48 8.59 26.03 17.16
C LYS A 48 7.32 25.30 17.58
N THR A 49 6.45 24.95 16.63
CA THR A 49 5.49 23.87 16.83
C THR A 49 6.12 22.56 16.36
N ALA A 50 6.55 21.74 17.33
CA ALA A 50 6.75 20.32 17.11
C ALA A 50 5.38 19.63 16.97
N ALA A 51 4.67 19.94 15.88
CA ALA A 51 3.47 19.22 15.49
C ALA A 51 3.90 17.79 15.14
N GLY A 52 3.43 16.82 15.93
CA GLY A 52 3.86 15.43 15.79
C GLY A 52 3.63 14.91 14.38
N SER A 53 4.55 14.05 13.91
CA SER A 53 4.33 13.26 12.69
C SER A 53 3.18 12.29 12.92
N ALA A 54 1.95 12.79 12.77
CA ALA A 54 0.75 12.00 12.61
C ALA A 54 0.88 11.24 11.29
N THR A 55 1.56 10.09 11.36
CA THR A 55 1.85 9.21 10.23
C THR A 55 0.54 8.84 9.55
N LYS A 56 0.18 9.58 8.50
CA LYS A 56 -1.02 9.35 7.71
C LYS A 56 -0.94 7.92 7.20
N LYS A 57 -1.67 7.01 7.86
CA LYS A 57 -1.80 5.61 7.43
C LYS A 57 -2.33 5.67 6.01
N VAL A 58 -1.48 5.30 5.05
CA VAL A 58 -1.89 5.24 3.64
C VAL A 58 -3.07 4.26 3.61
N PRO A 59 -4.25 4.68 3.11
CA PRO A 59 -5.40 3.80 3.12
C PRO A 59 -5.07 2.55 2.31
N THR A 60 -5.39 1.37 2.85
CA THR A 60 -5.34 0.14 2.08
C THR A 60 -6.39 0.25 0.98
N ILE A 61 -5.97 0.30 -0.27
CA ILE A 61 -6.90 0.35 -1.41
C ILE A 61 -6.91 -1.01 -2.09
N GLU A 62 -8.10 -1.55 -2.26
CA GLU A 62 -8.33 -2.80 -2.97
C GLU A 62 -8.83 -2.51 -4.39
N TYR A 63 -8.12 -3.08 -5.37
CA TYR A 63 -8.48 -3.03 -6.78
C TYR A 63 -8.89 -4.43 -7.23
N LYS A 64 -9.95 -4.53 -8.03
CA LYS A 64 -10.43 -5.80 -8.61
C LYS A 64 -10.30 -5.74 -10.13
N ILE A 65 -9.87 -6.84 -10.74
CA ILE A 65 -9.98 -7.09 -12.17
C ILE A 65 -10.96 -8.24 -12.33
N ASP A 66 -12.09 -7.97 -12.97
CA ASP A 66 -13.12 -8.96 -13.26
C ASP A 66 -12.85 -9.60 -14.62
N CYS A 67 -12.73 -10.94 -14.61
CA CYS A 67 -12.48 -11.76 -15.79
C CYS A 67 -13.64 -12.73 -16.08
N SER A 68 -14.79 -12.55 -15.41
CA SER A 68 -15.96 -13.43 -15.53
C SER A 68 -16.38 -13.70 -16.98
N ILE A 69 -16.46 -12.66 -17.81
CA ILE A 69 -16.87 -12.73 -19.21
C ILE A 69 -15.98 -13.66 -20.05
N PRO A 70 -14.66 -13.43 -20.21
CA PRO A 70 -13.80 -14.33 -20.98
C PRO A 70 -13.49 -15.67 -20.30
N ALA A 71 -13.78 -15.82 -19.00
CA ALA A 71 -13.62 -17.09 -18.30
C ALA A 71 -14.83 -18.03 -18.48
N ALA A 72 -16.04 -17.49 -18.64
CA ALA A 72 -17.22 -18.29 -19.02
C ALA A 72 -17.07 -18.94 -20.40
N ASP A 73 -16.29 -18.31 -21.28
CA ASP A 73 -15.92 -18.76 -22.63
C ASP A 73 -14.64 -19.61 -22.67
N SER A 74 -14.12 -20.04 -21.50
CA SER A 74 -12.83 -20.76 -21.31
C SER A 74 -11.56 -20.05 -21.81
N ILE A 75 -11.65 -18.88 -22.47
CA ILE A 75 -10.50 -18.08 -22.94
C ILE A 75 -9.62 -17.60 -21.77
N PHE A 76 -10.21 -17.41 -20.58
CA PHE A 76 -9.50 -17.12 -19.33
C PHE A 76 -9.67 -18.27 -18.31
N ASP A 77 -9.09 -19.42 -18.63
CA ASP A 77 -9.02 -20.58 -17.74
C ASP A 77 -8.02 -20.40 -16.57
N ALA A 78 -8.09 -21.28 -15.56
CA ALA A 78 -7.36 -21.23 -14.30
C ALA A 78 -5.84 -21.07 -14.46
N ASP A 79 -5.21 -21.74 -15.43
CA ASP A 79 -3.77 -21.60 -15.70
C ASP A 79 -3.40 -20.22 -16.28
N LEU A 80 -4.31 -19.57 -17.00
CA LEU A 80 -4.13 -18.19 -17.46
C LEU A 80 -4.33 -17.19 -16.31
N LEU A 81 -5.28 -17.42 -15.40
CA LEU A 81 -5.41 -16.61 -14.18
C LEU A 81 -4.16 -16.73 -13.28
N LYS A 82 -3.67 -17.94 -13.06
CA LYS A 82 -2.45 -18.24 -12.30
C LYS A 82 -1.19 -17.64 -12.94
N GLY A 83 -1.06 -17.76 -14.27
CA GLY A 83 -0.01 -17.10 -15.02
C GLY A 83 -0.12 -15.57 -15.04
N PHE A 84 -1.33 -15.02 -14.87
CA PHE A 84 -1.57 -13.58 -14.75
C PHE A 84 -1.22 -13.05 -13.34
N GLU A 85 -1.53 -13.80 -12.28
CA GLU A 85 -1.07 -13.51 -10.91
C GLU A 85 0.46 -13.45 -10.85
N GLN A 86 1.15 -14.49 -11.36
CA GLN A 86 2.61 -14.53 -11.44
C GLN A 86 3.17 -13.32 -12.20
N PHE A 87 2.59 -13.00 -13.36
CA PHE A 87 2.96 -11.83 -14.14
C PHE A 87 2.76 -10.51 -13.37
N LEU A 88 1.68 -10.35 -12.60
CA LEU A 88 1.50 -9.17 -11.75
C LEU A 88 2.60 -9.11 -10.68
N ASN A 89 2.91 -10.21 -10.01
CA ASN A 89 3.93 -10.28 -8.96
C ASN A 89 5.34 -9.94 -9.49
N GLU A 90 5.69 -10.35 -10.71
CA GLU A 90 6.94 -9.94 -11.37
C GLU A 90 6.93 -8.46 -11.82
N ARG A 91 5.83 -8.02 -12.43
CA ARG A 91 5.78 -6.80 -13.24
C ARG A 91 5.32 -5.55 -12.50
N ILE A 92 4.71 -5.70 -11.33
CA ILE A 92 4.39 -4.59 -10.43
C ILE A 92 5.68 -3.92 -9.94
N LYS A 93 5.76 -2.61 -10.16
CA LYS A 93 6.83 -1.75 -9.63
C LYS A 93 6.43 -1.12 -8.31
N VAL A 94 7.31 -1.23 -7.31
CA VAL A 94 7.22 -0.49 -6.05
C VAL A 94 8.44 0.43 -5.96
N LYS A 95 8.21 1.75 -5.78
CA LYS A 95 9.27 2.78 -5.78
C LYS A 95 10.25 2.64 -6.96
N GLY A 96 9.72 2.39 -8.16
CA GLY A 96 10.47 2.29 -9.43
C GLY A 96 11.06 0.90 -9.77
N ARG A 97 11.23 0.00 -8.78
CA ARG A 97 11.84 -1.33 -8.96
C ARG A 97 10.77 -2.44 -8.98
N THR A 98 10.98 -3.46 -9.81
CA THR A 98 10.17 -4.70 -9.88
C THR A 98 10.62 -5.74 -8.85
N GLY A 99 9.84 -6.80 -8.64
CA GLY A 99 10.25 -8.00 -7.90
C GLY A 99 10.48 -7.83 -6.39
N LYS A 100 10.15 -6.68 -5.79
CA LYS A 100 10.23 -6.45 -4.34
C LYS A 100 8.90 -5.97 -3.77
N LEU A 101 7.86 -6.79 -3.91
CA LEU A 101 6.51 -6.50 -3.41
C LEU A 101 6.46 -6.54 -1.87
N ARG A 102 7.19 -7.48 -1.23
CA ARG A 102 7.23 -7.72 0.23
C ARG A 102 5.81 -7.75 0.84
N ASP A 103 5.37 -6.63 1.42
CA ASP A 103 4.08 -6.45 2.07
C ASP A 103 3.40 -5.13 1.63
N ALA A 104 3.87 -4.53 0.53
CA ALA A 104 3.37 -3.26 0.01
C ALA A 104 2.17 -3.45 -0.95
N VAL A 105 2.13 -4.59 -1.65
CA VAL A 105 1.04 -5.01 -2.53
C VAL A 105 0.88 -6.52 -2.39
N LYS A 106 -0.35 -6.98 -2.13
CA LYS A 106 -0.76 -8.39 -2.21
C LYS A 106 -1.65 -8.57 -3.43
N VAL A 107 -1.39 -9.60 -4.22
CA VAL A 107 -2.26 -10.07 -5.30
C VAL A 107 -2.91 -11.37 -4.84
N GLY A 108 -4.13 -11.64 -5.27
CA GLY A 108 -4.83 -12.90 -5.02
C GLY A 108 -5.87 -13.18 -6.09
N ILE A 109 -6.26 -14.45 -6.22
CA ILE A 109 -7.29 -14.91 -7.15
C ILE A 109 -8.57 -15.20 -6.35
N ASP A 110 -9.64 -14.46 -6.64
CA ASP A 110 -10.96 -14.58 -6.05
C ASP A 110 -11.88 -15.31 -7.05
N GLY A 111 -11.63 -16.61 -7.25
CA GLY A 111 -12.29 -17.41 -8.29
C GLY A 111 -12.03 -16.84 -9.68
N THR A 112 -13.09 -16.34 -10.33
CA THR A 112 -13.06 -15.78 -11.70
C THR A 112 -12.52 -14.34 -11.79
N SER A 113 -11.79 -13.88 -10.78
CA SER A 113 -11.35 -12.49 -10.63
C SER A 113 -9.99 -12.41 -9.94
N VAL A 114 -9.30 -11.29 -10.13
CA VAL A 114 -8.02 -11.03 -9.44
C VAL A 114 -8.16 -9.77 -8.58
N SER A 115 -7.91 -9.88 -7.27
CA SER A 115 -7.80 -8.73 -6.37
C SER A 115 -6.34 -8.33 -6.13
N ILE A 116 -6.15 -7.03 -5.95
CA ILE A 116 -4.86 -6.41 -5.67
C ILE A 116 -5.07 -5.45 -4.50
N LYS A 117 -4.62 -5.86 -3.31
CA LYS A 117 -4.69 -5.08 -2.07
C LYS A 117 -3.37 -4.32 -1.87
N ALA A 118 -3.40 -3.00 -1.96
CA ALA A 118 -2.21 -2.15 -1.89
C ALA A 118 -2.18 -1.32 -0.60
N PHE A 119 -1.05 -1.40 0.12
CA PHE A 119 -0.77 -0.65 1.36
C PHE A 119 0.08 0.61 1.13
N ILE A 120 0.35 0.92 -0.15
CA ILE A 120 1.12 2.07 -0.62
C ILE A 120 0.29 2.82 -1.67
N ALA A 121 0.63 4.08 -1.96
CA ALA A 121 0.06 4.83 -3.07
C ALA A 121 0.23 4.06 -4.39
N PHE A 122 -0.85 3.42 -4.83
CA PHE A 122 -0.96 2.61 -6.03
C PHE A 122 -2.07 3.21 -6.88
N SER A 123 -1.94 3.20 -8.21
CA SER A 123 -2.93 3.83 -9.09
C SER A 123 -3.66 2.79 -9.93
N LYS A 124 -4.99 2.89 -9.99
CA LYS A 124 -5.80 2.00 -10.82
C LYS A 124 -5.28 1.95 -12.27
N LYS A 125 -4.94 3.10 -12.86
CA LYS A 125 -4.41 3.24 -14.23
C LYS A 125 -3.22 2.31 -14.51
N TYR A 126 -2.40 2.00 -13.52
CA TYR A 126 -1.27 1.07 -13.68
C TYR A 126 -1.71 -0.39 -13.88
N LEU A 127 -2.80 -0.85 -13.25
CA LEU A 127 -3.36 -2.17 -13.53
C LEU A 127 -3.84 -2.30 -14.98
N LYS A 128 -4.50 -1.27 -15.54
CA LYS A 128 -4.92 -1.25 -16.97
C LYS A 128 -3.75 -1.17 -17.97
N PHE A 129 -2.56 -0.80 -17.51
CA PHE A 129 -1.34 -0.98 -18.29
C PHE A 129 -0.84 -2.43 -18.21
N LEU A 130 -0.79 -3.01 -17.01
CA LEU A 130 -0.31 -4.38 -16.79
C LEU A 130 -1.22 -5.43 -17.45
N THR A 131 -2.55 -5.35 -17.31
CA THR A 131 -3.49 -6.26 -17.99
C THR A 131 -3.33 -6.22 -19.50
N LYS A 132 -3.32 -5.03 -20.12
CA LYS A 132 -3.09 -4.89 -21.57
C LYS A 132 -1.73 -5.42 -22.02
N LYS A 133 -0.70 -5.35 -21.17
CA LYS A 133 0.62 -5.95 -21.47
C LYS A 133 0.62 -7.47 -21.36
N TYR A 134 -0.12 -8.06 -20.41
CA TYR A 134 -0.35 -9.51 -20.35
C TYR A 134 -1.13 -9.99 -21.58
N LEU A 135 -2.25 -9.34 -21.90
CA LEU A 135 -3.07 -9.67 -23.07
C LEU A 135 -2.27 -9.64 -24.37
N LYS A 136 -1.33 -8.70 -24.59
CA LYS A 136 -0.49 -8.74 -25.82
C LYS A 136 0.53 -9.88 -25.81
N LYS A 137 1.06 -10.29 -24.65
CA LYS A 137 1.92 -11.48 -24.53
C LYS A 137 1.15 -12.79 -24.82
N LYS A 138 -0.17 -12.78 -24.65
CA LYS A 138 -1.09 -13.90 -24.93
C LYS A 138 -1.91 -13.73 -26.21
N THR A 139 -1.59 -12.73 -27.04
CA THR A 139 -2.34 -12.38 -28.28
C THR A 139 -3.85 -12.14 -28.15
N LEU A 140 -4.38 -11.99 -26.93
CA LEU A 140 -5.81 -11.72 -26.64
C LEU A 140 -6.16 -10.22 -26.72
N ARG A 141 -5.42 -9.42 -27.50
CA ARG A 141 -5.53 -7.94 -27.46
C ARG A 141 -6.62 -7.36 -28.34
N ASP A 142 -7.07 -8.20 -29.25
CA ASP A 142 -7.84 -7.86 -30.43
C ASP A 142 -9.29 -8.40 -30.22
N TRP A 143 -9.44 -9.46 -29.40
CA TRP A 143 -10.72 -9.89 -28.83
C TRP A 143 -11.12 -9.17 -27.54
N LEU A 144 -10.17 -8.82 -26.64
CA LEU A 144 -10.49 -8.33 -25.28
C LEU A 144 -9.98 -6.91 -24.97
N ARG A 145 -10.90 -6.05 -24.51
CA ARG A 145 -10.64 -4.69 -24.00
C ARG A 145 -10.87 -4.56 -22.50
N VAL A 146 -10.03 -3.73 -21.86
CA VAL A 146 -10.07 -3.46 -20.41
C VAL A 146 -10.94 -2.23 -20.14
N VAL A 147 -12.17 -2.42 -19.68
CA VAL A 147 -13.17 -1.37 -19.42
C VAL A 147 -13.20 -1.02 -17.92
N SER A 148 -13.58 0.22 -17.59
CA SER A 148 -13.53 0.77 -16.22
C SER A 148 -14.91 0.92 -15.61
N THR A 149 -15.46 -0.17 -15.08
CA THR A 149 -16.81 -0.22 -14.51
C THR A 149 -16.96 0.64 -13.24
N ASN A 150 -15.99 0.59 -12.32
CA ASN A 150 -16.04 1.33 -11.04
C ASN A 150 -14.73 2.08 -10.73
N LYS A 151 -14.72 2.93 -9.69
CA LYS A 151 -13.50 3.64 -9.24
C LYS A 151 -12.35 2.71 -8.80
N THR A 152 -12.67 1.46 -8.43
CA THR A 152 -11.72 0.40 -8.05
C THR A 152 -11.69 -0.78 -9.03
N THR A 153 -12.83 -1.17 -9.62
CA THR A 153 -12.95 -2.38 -10.48
C THR A 153 -12.71 -2.11 -11.97
N TYR A 154 -11.81 -2.86 -12.60
CA TYR A 154 -11.78 -3.06 -14.06
C TYR A 154 -12.47 -4.35 -14.44
N GLU A 155 -12.87 -4.45 -15.70
CA GLU A 155 -13.55 -5.60 -16.28
C GLU A 155 -12.97 -5.87 -17.68
N LEU A 156 -12.89 -7.15 -18.06
CA LEU A 156 -12.61 -7.57 -19.43
C LEU A 156 -13.92 -7.68 -20.20
N ARG A 157 -14.03 -6.93 -21.30
CA ARG A 157 -15.15 -6.95 -22.24
C ARG A 157 -14.63 -7.33 -23.62
N TYR A 158 -15.44 -7.99 -24.43
CA TYR A 158 -15.13 -8.16 -25.85
C TYR A 158 -15.14 -6.81 -26.59
N PHE A 159 -14.51 -6.77 -27.76
CA PHE A 159 -14.87 -5.81 -28.80
C PHE A 159 -16.15 -6.27 -29.51
N ASN A 160 -16.93 -5.32 -30.03
CA ASN A 160 -17.99 -5.63 -30.98
C ASN A 160 -17.31 -5.81 -32.35
N ILE A 161 -17.35 -7.01 -32.91
CA ILE A 161 -16.66 -7.31 -34.18
C ILE A 161 -17.37 -6.62 -35.36
N HIS A 162 -18.70 -6.44 -35.26
CA HIS A 162 -19.52 -5.69 -36.22
C HIS A 162 -19.06 -4.24 -36.49
N ASP A 163 -18.29 -3.62 -35.59
CA ASP A 163 -17.77 -2.26 -35.76
C ASP A 163 -16.39 -2.22 -36.45
N GLN A 164 -15.84 -3.36 -36.91
CA GLN A 164 -14.44 -3.43 -37.43
C GLN A 164 -14.33 -3.77 -38.93
N ASP A 165 -15.30 -4.46 -39.54
CA ASP A 165 -15.30 -4.73 -40.99
C ASP A 165 -15.76 -3.54 -41.85
N GLU A 166 -16.30 -2.47 -41.26
CA GLU A 166 -16.88 -1.29 -41.95
C GLU A 166 -15.96 -0.05 -41.91
N GLY A 167 -14.63 -0.23 -41.76
CA GLY A 167 -13.71 0.88 -41.51
C GLY A 167 -12.22 0.63 -41.77
N GLU A 168 -11.88 -0.19 -42.77
CA GLU A 168 -10.48 -0.39 -43.23
C GLU A 168 -10.29 -0.15 -44.75
N GLU A 169 -11.20 0.61 -45.38
CA GLU A 169 -10.97 1.32 -46.65
C GLU A 169 -11.04 2.85 -46.42
N GLU A 170 -10.08 3.58 -47.01
CA GLU A 170 -9.77 5.04 -46.92
C GLU A 170 -9.00 5.56 -45.68
#